data_AF-A0A957K8K6-F1
#
_entry.id   AF-A0A957K8K6-F1
#
_cell.length_a   1.000
_cell.length_b   1.000
_cell.length_c   1.000
_cell.angle_alpha   90.00
_cell.angle_beta   90.00
_cell.angle_gamma   90.00
#
_symmetry.space_group_name_H-M   'P 1'
#
loop_
_entity.id
_entity.type
_entity.pdbx_description
1 polymer ?
#
loop_
_entity_poly.entity_id
_entity_poly.type
_entity_poly.pdbx_seq_one_letter_code
_entity_poly.pdbx_strand_id
1 'polypeptide(L)'
;MSEEQMQILQMVANGKITAAEANQLLQAIARADAKAEAQESFEGDFEWPEMPEMPKIPPFPAMPNLPKMPFPPPSPRRGTGRSGRENRLKSYGNAMKAAGFDFSDRELRSMQHHVTVEFAQALRDAGVTDLNGRELTEMAIHGVRPRFIREARELGLDLNVRELVEMHIHGISIRFIRKAKELGLDNLNARELVEMGIHNVDLNLMSTFKAIGMHVNAREMVDLSIHSVTPSLVQAINGLGLTNLTVREVVSMGIHGLDEDLLEAIAAQQLPGLTAKDVIDMGIHGVDEGLLESARERYGKELRPKDIIDMAIHGDWDDEPYRPSRHSRHDRGHDPAAEIDEIKRLKDEESD
;
A
#
# COMPACT_ATOMS: atom_id res chain seq x y z
N MET A 1 -32.50 -3.47 10.31
CA MET A 1 -31.86 -4.80 10.14
C MET A 1 -32.59 -5.51 9.01
N SER A 2 -31.88 -5.85 7.93
CA SER A 2 -32.46 -6.61 6.82
C SER A 2 -32.71 -8.07 7.24
N GLU A 3 -33.60 -8.77 6.52
CA GLU A 3 -33.93 -10.17 6.77
C GLU A 3 -32.68 -11.07 6.69
N GLU A 4 -31.77 -10.75 5.77
CA GLU A 4 -30.50 -11.45 5.56
C GLU A 4 -29.51 -11.24 6.72
N GLN A 5 -29.41 -10.01 7.25
CA GLN A 5 -28.59 -9.72 8.44
C GLN A 5 -29.08 -10.51 9.66
N MET A 6 -30.40 -10.68 9.80
CA MET A 6 -31.00 -11.43 10.90
C MET A 6 -30.71 -12.94 10.79
N GLN A 7 -30.72 -13.49 9.57
CA GLN A 7 -30.33 -14.89 9.33
C GLN A 7 -28.85 -15.15 9.65
N ILE A 8 -27.95 -14.22 9.30
CA ILE A 8 -26.52 -14.33 9.64
C ILE A 8 -26.32 -14.36 11.16
N LEU A 9 -27.00 -13.48 11.90
CA LEU A 9 -26.93 -13.46 13.36
C LEU A 9 -27.50 -14.74 14.00
N GLN A 10 -28.57 -15.30 13.43
CA GLN A 10 -29.08 -16.61 13.87
C GLN A 10 -28.11 -17.75 13.57
N MET A 11 -27.33 -17.68 12.49
CA MET A 11 -26.30 -18.68 12.19
C MET A 11 -25.12 -18.60 13.18
N VAL A 12 -24.75 -17.40 13.62
CA VAL A 12 -23.77 -17.21 14.71
C VAL A 12 -24.30 -17.75 16.03
N ALA A 13 -25.54 -17.41 16.39
CA ALA A 13 -26.16 -17.86 17.64
C ALA A 13 -26.31 -19.39 17.72
N ASN A 14 -26.51 -20.05 16.58
CA ASN A 14 -26.59 -21.51 16.48
C ASN A 14 -25.22 -22.19 16.24
N GLY A 15 -24.11 -21.44 16.27
CA GLY A 15 -22.76 -21.96 16.10
C GLY A 15 -22.45 -22.53 14.71
N LYS A 16 -23.28 -22.21 13.70
CA LYS A 16 -23.09 -22.71 12.32
C LYS A 16 -21.97 -21.98 11.58
N ILE A 17 -21.66 -20.75 12.01
CA ILE A 17 -20.58 -19.92 11.48
C ILE A 17 -19.90 -19.20 12.63
N THR A 18 -18.62 -18.86 12.44
CA THR A 18 -17.84 -18.06 13.38
C THR A 18 -18.19 -16.57 13.26
N ALA A 19 -17.83 -15.78 14.28
CA ALA A 19 -18.01 -14.32 14.25
C ALA A 19 -17.24 -13.67 13.08
N ALA A 20 -16.08 -14.22 12.71
CA ALA A 20 -15.28 -13.73 11.58
C ALA A 20 -15.98 -13.97 10.24
N GLU A 21 -16.56 -15.16 10.03
CA GLU A 21 -17.32 -15.50 8.83
C GLU A 21 -18.61 -14.67 8.73
N ALA A 22 -19.29 -14.43 9.85
CA ALA A 22 -20.45 -13.55 9.89
C ALA A 22 -20.11 -12.11 9.48
N ASN A 23 -18.96 -11.60 9.92
CA ASN A 23 -18.52 -10.26 9.54
C ASN A 23 -18.23 -10.14 8.04
N GLN A 24 -17.64 -11.18 7.43
CA GLN A 24 -17.42 -11.24 5.98
C GLN A 24 -18.74 -11.23 5.19
N LEU A 25 -19.75 -11.97 5.65
CA LEU A 25 -21.07 -11.99 4.99
C LEU A 25 -21.79 -10.65 5.14
N LEU A 26 -21.73 -10.01 6.31
CA LEU A 26 -22.31 -8.69 6.53
C LEU A 26 -21.65 -7.61 5.66
N GLN A 27 -20.33 -7.66 5.50
CA GLN A 27 -19.60 -6.77 4.60
C GLN A 27 -19.94 -7.00 3.12
N ALA A 28 -20.21 -8.25 2.72
CA ALA A 28 -20.62 -8.57 1.36
C ALA A 28 -22.02 -8.00 1.03
N ILE A 29 -22.96 -8.06 1.97
CA ILE A 29 -24.30 -7.47 1.84
C ILE A 29 -24.18 -5.94 1.74
N ALA A 30 -23.43 -5.29 2.63
CA ALA A 30 -23.25 -3.84 2.60
C ALA A 30 -22.64 -3.33 1.27
N ARG A 31 -21.74 -4.12 0.66
CA ARG A 31 -21.18 -3.80 -0.66
C ARG A 31 -22.16 -4.00 -1.81
N ALA A 32 -23.10 -4.94 -1.68
CA ALA A 32 -24.15 -5.15 -2.67
C ALA A 32 -25.16 -3.99 -2.64
N ASP A 33 -25.56 -3.56 -1.45
CA ASP A 33 -26.46 -2.42 -1.25
C ASP A 33 -25.86 -1.11 -1.79
N ALA A 34 -24.58 -0.85 -1.49
CA ALA A 34 -23.87 0.33 -2.03
C ALA A 34 -23.76 0.31 -3.57
N LYS A 35 -23.72 -0.87 -4.19
CA LYS A 35 -23.72 -1.02 -5.66
C LYS A 35 -25.10 -0.79 -6.26
N ALA A 36 -26.16 -1.19 -5.56
CA ALA A 36 -27.55 -0.95 -5.95
C ALA A 36 -27.90 0.55 -5.84
N GLU A 37 -27.50 1.22 -4.74
CA GLU A 37 -27.67 2.67 -4.56
C GLU A 37 -26.90 3.48 -5.62
N ALA A 38 -25.71 3.03 -6.01
CA ALA A 38 -24.96 3.66 -7.09
C ALA A 38 -25.64 3.51 -8.47
N GLN A 39 -26.39 2.42 -8.71
CA GLN A 39 -27.19 2.26 -9.94
C GLN A 39 -28.52 3.02 -9.90
N GLU A 40 -29.19 3.11 -8.75
CA GLU A 40 -30.41 3.92 -8.59
C GLU A 40 -30.12 5.43 -8.67
N SER A 41 -28.92 5.88 -8.28
CA SER A 41 -28.54 7.30 -8.39
C SER A 41 -28.46 7.85 -9.83
N PHE A 42 -28.51 6.97 -10.85
CA PHE A 42 -28.54 7.33 -12.27
C PHE A 42 -29.95 7.29 -12.89
N GLU A 43 -30.96 6.79 -12.16
CA GLU A 43 -32.36 6.68 -12.61
C GLU A 43 -33.35 7.45 -11.69
N GLY A 44 -32.87 8.47 -10.97
CA GLY A 44 -33.71 9.39 -10.19
C GLY A 44 -34.23 10.58 -11.03
N ASP A 45 -35.52 10.84 -10.96
CA ASP A 45 -36.31 11.81 -11.73
C ASP A 45 -35.64 13.19 -11.92
N PHE A 46 -35.03 13.40 -13.09
CA PHE A 46 -34.60 14.71 -13.55
C PHE A 46 -35.80 15.43 -14.21
N GLU A 47 -36.41 16.39 -13.51
CA GLU A 47 -37.40 17.30 -14.09
C GLU A 47 -36.73 18.24 -15.10
N TRP A 48 -36.93 17.97 -16.38
CA TRP A 48 -36.51 18.88 -17.45
C TRP A 48 -37.33 20.18 -17.37
N PRO A 49 -36.70 21.37 -17.42
CA PRO A 49 -37.44 22.63 -17.49
C PRO A 49 -38.31 22.67 -18.76
N GLU A 50 -39.51 23.26 -18.68
CA GLU A 50 -40.43 23.37 -19.81
C GLU A 50 -39.72 23.92 -21.06
N MET A 51 -39.67 23.09 -22.10
CA MET A 51 -39.06 23.48 -23.36
C MET A 51 -39.90 24.57 -24.05
N PRO A 52 -39.27 25.63 -24.60
CA PRO A 52 -40.01 26.61 -25.40
C PRO A 52 -40.64 25.93 -26.61
N GLU A 53 -41.86 26.35 -26.99
CA GLU A 53 -42.57 25.77 -28.14
C GLU A 53 -41.70 25.83 -29.41
N MET A 54 -41.50 24.66 -30.03
CA MET A 54 -40.71 24.58 -31.26
C MET A 54 -41.37 25.38 -32.39
N PRO A 55 -40.60 26.15 -33.18
CA PRO A 55 -41.13 26.78 -34.39
C PRO A 55 -41.59 25.71 -35.38
N LYS A 56 -42.77 25.92 -35.99
CA LYS A 56 -43.35 24.96 -36.94
C LYS A 56 -42.44 24.80 -38.16
N ILE A 57 -41.96 23.58 -38.38
CA ILE A 57 -41.14 23.20 -39.53
C ILE A 57 -42.01 23.26 -40.81
N PRO A 58 -41.59 23.95 -41.89
CA PRO A 58 -42.34 23.95 -43.14
C PRO A 58 -42.34 22.56 -43.80
N PRO A 59 -43.38 22.20 -44.57
CA PRO A 59 -43.45 20.88 -45.21
C PRO A 59 -42.34 20.71 -46.25
N PHE A 60 -41.74 19.52 -46.27
CA PHE A 60 -40.71 19.17 -47.26
C PHE A 60 -41.29 19.17 -48.69
N PRO A 61 -40.55 19.68 -49.69
CA PRO A 61 -40.97 19.57 -51.09
C PRO A 61 -40.96 18.11 -51.54
N ALA A 62 -41.91 17.74 -52.41
CA ALA A 62 -42.02 16.38 -52.93
C ALA A 62 -40.76 15.98 -53.73
N MET A 63 -40.17 14.83 -53.39
CA MET A 63 -38.98 14.33 -54.07
C MET A 63 -39.29 13.92 -55.52
N PRO A 64 -38.38 14.17 -56.48
CA PRO A 64 -38.53 13.69 -57.85
C PRO A 64 -38.37 12.16 -57.91
N ASN A 65 -39.10 11.52 -58.83
CA ASN A 65 -39.12 10.07 -58.99
C ASN A 65 -37.77 9.55 -59.50
N LEU A 66 -37.03 8.81 -58.68
CA LEU A 66 -35.76 8.17 -59.06
C LEU A 66 -36.00 6.80 -59.71
N PRO A 67 -35.28 6.43 -60.78
CA PRO A 67 -35.40 5.13 -61.43
C PRO A 67 -34.91 3.99 -60.52
N LYS A 68 -35.58 2.84 -60.55
CA LYS A 68 -35.20 1.64 -59.77
C LYS A 68 -33.94 0.99 -60.37
N MET A 69 -32.85 0.94 -59.59
CA MET A 69 -31.62 0.24 -59.97
C MET A 69 -31.74 -1.29 -59.78
N PRO A 70 -31.11 -2.12 -60.64
CA PRO A 70 -31.10 -3.57 -60.48
C PRO A 70 -30.26 -4.00 -59.27
N PHE A 71 -30.66 -5.08 -58.60
CA PHE A 71 -29.96 -5.63 -57.45
C PHE A 71 -28.54 -6.12 -57.81
N PRO A 72 -27.52 -5.86 -56.97
CA PRO A 72 -26.16 -6.34 -57.21
C PRO A 72 -26.08 -7.88 -57.04
N PRO A 73 -25.19 -8.57 -57.75
CA PRO A 73 -25.01 -10.01 -57.60
C PRO A 73 -24.49 -10.36 -56.19
N PRO A 74 -24.77 -11.58 -55.68
CA PRO A 74 -24.31 -12.00 -54.37
C PRO A 74 -22.77 -12.03 -54.31
N SER A 75 -22.23 -11.54 -53.20
CA SER A 75 -20.78 -11.43 -52.98
C SER A 75 -20.07 -12.78 -53.11
N PRO A 76 -18.87 -12.85 -53.72
CA PRO A 76 -18.12 -14.09 -53.81
C PRO A 76 -17.81 -14.60 -52.40
N ARG A 77 -18.07 -15.89 -52.16
CA ARG A 77 -17.72 -16.57 -50.89
C ARG A 77 -16.21 -16.36 -50.64
N ARG A 78 -15.84 -15.52 -49.67
CA ARG A 78 -14.46 -15.43 -49.16
C ARG A 78 -14.03 -16.84 -48.79
N GLY A 79 -13.03 -17.37 -49.49
CA GLY A 79 -12.42 -18.64 -49.11
C GLY A 79 -11.90 -18.52 -47.67
N THR A 80 -12.57 -19.16 -46.73
CA THR A 80 -12.12 -19.36 -45.34
C THR A 80 -11.04 -20.45 -45.28
N GLY A 81 -10.23 -20.57 -46.33
CA GLY A 81 -9.18 -21.56 -46.49
C GLY A 81 -7.84 -21.04 -45.94
N ARG A 82 -7.04 -21.97 -45.44
CA ARG A 82 -5.63 -21.84 -45.03
C ARG A 82 -4.80 -20.79 -45.79
N SER A 83 -5.04 -20.61 -47.08
CA SER A 83 -4.39 -19.62 -47.96
C SER A 83 -4.56 -18.15 -47.52
N GLY A 84 -5.73 -17.75 -46.99
CA GLY A 84 -5.95 -16.37 -46.56
C GLY A 84 -5.19 -16.01 -45.28
N ARG A 85 -4.98 -16.99 -44.38
CA ARG A 85 -4.17 -16.82 -43.16
C ARG A 85 -2.68 -16.78 -43.50
N GLU A 86 -2.21 -17.69 -44.37
CA GLU A 86 -0.83 -17.71 -44.84
C GLU A 86 -0.45 -16.41 -45.58
N ASN A 87 -1.35 -15.84 -46.39
CA ASN A 87 -1.08 -14.58 -47.08
C ASN A 87 -0.91 -13.40 -46.11
N ARG A 88 -1.70 -13.34 -45.02
CA ARG A 88 -1.55 -12.28 -44.00
C ARG A 88 -0.24 -12.40 -43.22
N LEU A 89 0.14 -13.62 -42.85
CA LEU A 89 1.40 -13.87 -42.16
C LEU A 89 2.60 -13.47 -43.03
N LYS A 90 2.56 -13.80 -44.33
CA LYS A 90 3.58 -13.38 -45.30
C LYS A 90 3.67 -11.86 -45.42
N SER A 91 2.53 -11.16 -45.52
CA SER A 91 2.55 -9.69 -45.58
C SER A 91 3.11 -9.07 -44.29
N TYR A 92 2.76 -9.62 -43.12
CA TYR A 92 3.29 -9.18 -41.83
C TYR A 92 4.80 -9.42 -41.74
N GLY A 93 5.29 -10.60 -42.13
CA GLY A 93 6.71 -10.92 -42.19
C GLY A 93 7.50 -10.00 -43.12
N ASN A 94 6.98 -9.72 -44.31
CA ASN A 94 7.63 -8.78 -45.24
C ASN A 94 7.71 -7.36 -44.66
N ALA A 95 6.65 -6.90 -43.98
CA ALA A 95 6.65 -5.59 -43.32
C ALA A 95 7.63 -5.54 -42.15
N MET A 96 7.73 -6.59 -41.34
CA MET A 96 8.73 -6.72 -40.27
C MET A 96 10.16 -6.71 -40.84
N LYS A 97 10.42 -7.44 -41.93
CA LYS A 97 11.72 -7.41 -42.63
C LYS A 97 12.05 -6.02 -43.16
N ALA A 98 11.08 -5.30 -43.72
CA ALA A 98 11.25 -3.90 -44.15
C ALA A 98 11.53 -2.95 -42.98
N ALA A 99 10.98 -3.23 -41.80
CA ALA A 99 11.33 -2.58 -40.53
C ALA A 99 12.69 -3.01 -39.96
N GLY A 100 13.41 -3.89 -40.67
CA GLY A 100 14.72 -4.39 -40.31
C GLY A 100 14.71 -5.48 -39.25
N PHE A 101 13.59 -6.19 -39.07
CA PHE A 101 13.47 -7.37 -38.21
C PHE A 101 13.26 -8.62 -39.06
N ASP A 102 14.16 -9.59 -38.97
CA ASP A 102 14.04 -10.86 -39.67
C ASP A 102 13.69 -11.98 -38.69
N PHE A 103 12.41 -12.36 -38.67
CA PHE A 103 11.88 -13.39 -37.79
C PHE A 103 11.50 -14.64 -38.57
N SER A 104 11.62 -15.80 -37.92
CA SER A 104 11.10 -17.04 -38.47
C SER A 104 9.57 -17.02 -38.56
N ASP A 105 9.03 -17.82 -39.49
CA ASP A 105 7.58 -18.04 -39.60
C ASP A 105 6.92 -18.45 -38.26
N ARG A 106 7.65 -19.15 -37.38
CA ARG A 106 7.17 -19.54 -36.06
C ARG A 106 7.01 -18.32 -35.15
N GLU A 107 8.00 -17.46 -35.09
CA GLU A 107 7.98 -16.23 -34.28
C GLU A 107 6.92 -15.25 -34.79
N LEU A 108 6.82 -15.06 -36.12
CA LEU A 108 5.79 -14.20 -36.71
C LEU A 108 4.38 -14.67 -36.32
N ARG A 109 4.15 -15.99 -36.24
CA ARG A 109 2.85 -16.55 -35.80
C ARG A 109 2.54 -16.26 -34.33
N SER A 110 3.52 -16.27 -33.44
CA SER A 110 3.30 -15.90 -32.03
C SER A 110 3.13 -14.39 -31.85
N MET A 111 3.84 -13.59 -32.65
CA MET A 111 3.88 -12.13 -32.51
C MET A 111 2.68 -11.42 -33.13
N GLN A 112 2.13 -11.91 -34.26
CA GLN A 112 1.11 -11.20 -35.06
C GLN A 112 -0.16 -10.78 -34.30
N HIS A 113 -0.41 -11.35 -33.11
CA HIS A 113 -1.56 -11.04 -32.27
C HIS A 113 -1.27 -9.97 -31.21
N HIS A 114 0.01 -9.69 -30.94
CA HIS A 114 0.45 -8.81 -29.85
C HIS A 114 1.34 -7.66 -30.34
N VAL A 115 2.08 -7.87 -31.43
CA VAL A 115 3.14 -6.95 -31.91
C VAL A 115 2.77 -6.40 -33.28
N THR A 116 2.64 -5.08 -33.39
CA THR A 116 2.52 -4.42 -34.70
C THR A 116 3.89 -4.01 -35.24
N VAL A 117 3.98 -3.78 -36.55
CA VAL A 117 5.23 -3.33 -37.20
C VAL A 117 5.64 -1.96 -36.67
N GLU A 118 4.67 -1.08 -36.49
CA GLU A 118 4.85 0.28 -35.98
C GLU A 118 5.37 0.26 -34.54
N PHE A 119 4.89 -0.67 -33.71
CA PHE A 119 5.39 -0.82 -32.34
C PHE A 119 6.86 -1.28 -32.33
N ALA A 120 7.20 -2.30 -33.13
CA ALA A 120 8.58 -2.77 -33.23
C ALA A 120 9.54 -1.69 -33.75
N GLN A 121 9.13 -0.92 -34.75
CA GLN A 121 9.88 0.25 -35.25
C GLN A 121 10.06 1.30 -34.15
N ALA A 122 8.99 1.66 -33.45
CA ALA A 122 9.05 2.70 -32.42
C ALA A 122 9.93 2.29 -31.22
N LEU A 123 10.03 1.00 -30.89
CA LEU A 123 10.97 0.50 -29.88
C LEU A 123 12.42 0.63 -30.35
N ARG A 124 12.70 0.31 -31.61
CA ARG A 124 14.02 0.53 -32.23
C ARG A 124 14.40 2.00 -32.24
N ASP A 125 13.47 2.88 -32.59
CA ASP A 125 13.68 4.34 -32.58
C ASP A 125 13.87 4.90 -31.16
N ALA A 126 13.30 4.22 -30.14
CA ALA A 126 13.59 4.50 -28.73
C ALA A 126 14.96 3.97 -28.30
N GLY A 127 15.74 3.36 -29.20
CA GLY A 127 17.08 2.83 -28.95
C GLY A 127 17.08 1.50 -28.23
N VAL A 128 16.05 0.68 -28.40
CA VAL A 128 16.07 -0.75 -28.03
C VAL A 128 16.25 -1.56 -29.30
N THR A 129 17.50 -1.93 -29.58
CA THR A 129 17.89 -2.67 -30.79
C THR A 129 18.00 -4.16 -30.50
N ASP A 130 18.17 -4.95 -31.57
CA ASP A 130 18.50 -6.39 -31.49
C ASP A 130 17.48 -7.27 -30.75
N LEU A 131 16.24 -6.79 -30.68
CA LEU A 131 15.12 -7.50 -30.05
C LEU A 131 14.76 -8.79 -30.78
N ASN A 132 14.69 -9.89 -30.04
CA ASN A 132 14.12 -11.14 -30.54
C ASN A 132 12.58 -11.12 -30.47
N GLY A 133 11.93 -12.08 -31.13
CA GLY A 133 10.46 -12.11 -31.23
C GLY A 133 9.75 -12.28 -29.89
N ARG A 134 10.40 -12.96 -28.92
CA ARG A 134 9.89 -13.14 -27.56
C ARG A 134 9.92 -11.81 -26.80
N GLU A 135 11.04 -11.12 -26.82
CA GLU A 135 11.21 -9.82 -26.14
C GLU A 135 10.20 -8.77 -26.64
N LEU A 136 9.99 -8.67 -27.96
CA LEU A 136 8.96 -7.79 -28.53
C LEU A 136 7.56 -8.13 -28.02
N THR A 137 7.27 -9.42 -27.90
CA THR A 137 5.97 -9.91 -27.43
C THR A 137 5.80 -9.65 -25.93
N GLU A 138 6.83 -9.88 -25.11
CA GLU A 138 6.82 -9.57 -23.68
C GLU A 138 6.61 -8.07 -23.43
N MET A 139 7.35 -7.20 -24.13
CA MET A 139 7.17 -5.75 -24.04
C MET A 139 5.74 -5.33 -24.45
N ALA A 140 5.18 -5.92 -25.50
CA ALA A 140 3.83 -5.62 -25.95
C ALA A 140 2.76 -6.08 -24.96
N ILE A 141 2.88 -7.31 -24.43
CA ILE A 141 1.94 -7.88 -23.45
C ILE A 141 1.94 -7.07 -22.15
N HIS A 142 3.12 -6.69 -21.66
CA HIS A 142 3.26 -5.92 -20.42
C HIS A 142 3.13 -4.40 -20.63
N GLY A 143 2.83 -3.96 -21.86
CA GLY A 143 2.50 -2.57 -22.16
C GLY A 143 3.68 -1.60 -22.11
N VAL A 144 4.92 -2.08 -22.26
CA VAL A 144 6.12 -1.23 -22.28
C VAL A 144 6.10 -0.36 -23.54
N ARG A 145 5.95 0.96 -23.37
CA ARG A 145 5.84 1.91 -24.50
C ARG A 145 7.18 2.59 -24.82
N PRO A 146 7.44 2.93 -26.11
CA PRO A 146 8.61 3.70 -26.52
C PRO A 146 8.85 5.00 -25.73
N ARG A 147 7.76 5.67 -25.33
CA ARG A 147 7.82 6.90 -24.53
C ARG A 147 8.44 6.65 -23.15
N PHE A 148 8.07 5.58 -22.47
CA PHE A 148 8.62 5.23 -21.17
C PHE A 148 10.13 5.00 -21.27
N ILE A 149 10.59 4.29 -22.29
CA ILE A 149 12.00 3.96 -22.51
C ILE A 149 12.83 5.24 -22.69
N ARG A 150 12.37 6.16 -23.54
CA ARG A 150 13.05 7.46 -23.76
C ARG A 150 13.11 8.28 -22.48
N GLU A 151 11.98 8.40 -21.77
CA GLU A 151 11.92 9.18 -20.52
C GLU A 151 12.77 8.54 -19.41
N ALA A 152 12.84 7.21 -19.32
CA ALA A 152 13.72 6.53 -18.37
C ALA A 152 15.21 6.81 -18.68
N ARG A 153 15.59 6.78 -19.96
CA ARG A 153 16.95 7.11 -20.40
C ARG A 153 17.31 8.57 -20.13
N GLU A 154 16.37 9.50 -20.35
CA GLU A 154 16.54 10.92 -19.99
C GLU A 154 16.78 11.12 -18.49
N LEU A 155 16.24 10.23 -17.65
CA LEU A 155 16.47 10.23 -16.21
C LEU A 155 17.79 9.54 -15.80
N GLY A 156 18.55 9.04 -16.77
CA GLY A 156 19.84 8.38 -16.57
C GLY A 156 19.74 6.87 -16.30
N LEU A 157 18.58 6.25 -16.54
CA LEU A 157 18.41 4.81 -16.40
C LEU A 157 18.74 4.10 -17.71
N ASP A 158 19.79 3.27 -17.69
CA ASP A 158 20.13 2.36 -18.78
C ASP A 158 19.54 0.98 -18.48
N LEU A 159 18.34 0.71 -19.00
CA LEU A 159 17.53 -0.45 -18.67
C LEU A 159 17.55 -1.47 -19.80
N ASN A 160 17.81 -2.73 -19.48
CA ASN A 160 17.62 -3.82 -20.41
C ASN A 160 16.13 -4.20 -20.56
N VAL A 161 15.80 -5.03 -21.56
CA VAL A 161 14.42 -5.43 -21.86
C VAL A 161 13.71 -6.01 -20.64
N ARG A 162 14.40 -6.89 -19.90
CA ARG A 162 13.83 -7.56 -18.73
C ARG A 162 13.50 -6.53 -17.64
N GLU A 163 14.39 -5.59 -17.37
CA GLU A 163 14.16 -4.52 -16.39
C GLU A 163 13.00 -3.60 -16.80
N LEU A 164 12.91 -3.23 -18.08
CA LEU A 164 11.79 -2.44 -18.60
C LEU A 164 10.44 -3.12 -18.38
N VAL A 165 10.40 -4.44 -18.60
CA VAL A 165 9.22 -5.29 -18.39
C VAL A 165 8.90 -5.41 -16.90
N GLU A 166 9.88 -5.73 -16.05
CA GLU A 166 9.70 -5.84 -14.60
C GLU A 166 9.18 -4.52 -13.99
N MET A 167 9.72 -3.37 -14.41
CA MET A 167 9.23 -2.06 -13.97
C MET A 167 7.76 -1.85 -14.33
N HIS A 168 7.32 -2.24 -15.54
CA HIS A 168 5.91 -2.14 -15.92
C HIS A 168 5.00 -3.09 -15.15
N ILE A 169 5.45 -4.34 -14.94
CA ILE A 169 4.71 -5.33 -14.15
C ILE A 169 4.45 -4.82 -12.73
N HIS A 170 5.45 -4.18 -12.13
CA HIS A 170 5.39 -3.64 -10.77
C HIS A 170 4.93 -2.17 -10.70
N GLY A 171 4.29 -1.66 -11.77
CA GLY A 171 3.63 -0.36 -11.76
C GLY A 171 4.55 0.86 -11.64
N ILE A 172 5.85 0.70 -11.91
CA ILE A 172 6.81 1.80 -11.83
C ILE A 172 6.61 2.73 -13.02
N SER A 173 6.20 3.97 -12.72
CA SER A 173 5.98 5.02 -13.72
C SER A 173 7.13 6.03 -13.76
N ILE A 174 7.30 6.73 -14.88
CA ILE A 174 8.25 7.86 -14.96
C ILE A 174 7.95 8.93 -13.91
N ARG A 175 6.67 9.15 -13.59
CA ARG A 175 6.27 10.08 -12.52
C ARG A 175 6.81 9.64 -11.17
N PHE A 176 6.73 8.33 -10.87
CA PHE A 176 7.29 7.77 -9.64
C PHE A 176 8.80 8.00 -9.57
N ILE A 177 9.54 7.70 -10.63
CA ILE A 177 11.00 7.86 -10.69
C ILE A 177 11.42 9.33 -10.50
N ARG A 178 10.72 10.26 -11.17
CA ARG A 178 10.96 11.71 -10.99
C ARG A 178 10.71 12.15 -9.57
N LYS A 179 9.59 11.75 -8.98
CA LYS A 179 9.25 12.08 -7.58
C LYS A 179 10.27 11.51 -6.60
N ALA A 180 10.73 10.27 -6.80
CA ALA A 180 11.76 9.67 -5.96
C ALA A 180 13.04 10.52 -5.98
N LYS A 181 13.48 10.93 -7.17
CA LYS A 181 14.65 11.81 -7.36
C LYS A 181 14.45 13.19 -6.72
N GLU A 182 13.28 13.81 -6.88
CA GLU A 182 12.94 15.10 -6.25
C GLU A 182 12.99 15.04 -4.72
N LEU A 183 12.68 13.88 -4.14
CA LEU A 183 12.73 13.64 -2.70
C LEU A 183 14.15 13.29 -2.20
N GLY A 184 15.14 13.20 -3.08
CA GLY A 184 16.53 12.88 -2.74
C GLY A 184 16.86 11.39 -2.73
N LEU A 185 15.99 10.53 -3.25
CA LEU A 185 16.34 9.16 -3.59
C LEU A 185 17.05 9.15 -4.94
N ASP A 186 18.29 9.62 -4.93
CA ASP A 186 19.15 9.67 -6.10
C ASP A 186 19.77 8.29 -6.41
N ASN A 187 20.11 8.06 -7.68
CA ASN A 187 20.87 6.90 -8.15
C ASN A 187 20.21 5.53 -7.89
N LEU A 188 18.88 5.47 -7.78
CA LEU A 188 18.16 4.19 -7.70
C LEU A 188 18.39 3.37 -8.96
N ASN A 189 18.84 2.13 -8.77
CA ASN A 189 18.96 1.17 -9.86
C ASN A 189 17.61 0.49 -10.16
N ALA A 190 17.54 -0.24 -11.28
CA ALA A 190 16.32 -0.91 -11.72
C ALA A 190 15.74 -1.87 -10.66
N ARG A 191 16.61 -2.62 -9.98
CA ARG A 191 16.21 -3.57 -8.94
C ARG A 191 15.58 -2.85 -7.74
N GLU A 192 16.17 -1.76 -7.28
CA GLU A 192 15.63 -0.96 -6.16
C GLU A 192 14.26 -0.37 -6.53
N LEU A 193 14.13 0.18 -7.74
CA LEU A 193 12.84 0.69 -8.23
C LEU A 193 11.78 -0.41 -8.28
N VAL A 194 12.14 -1.59 -8.80
CA VAL A 194 11.24 -2.75 -8.86
C VAL A 194 10.84 -3.22 -7.46
N GLU A 195 11.79 -3.28 -6.51
CA GLU A 195 11.53 -3.65 -5.11
C GLU A 195 10.55 -2.68 -4.45
N MET A 196 10.71 -1.37 -4.68
CA MET A 196 9.75 -0.36 -4.21
C MET A 196 8.35 -0.57 -4.80
N GLY A 197 8.26 -0.99 -6.07
CA GLY A 197 6.99 -1.31 -6.73
C GLY A 197 6.32 -2.56 -6.17
N ILE A 198 7.10 -3.63 -5.95
CA ILE A 198 6.63 -4.89 -5.35
C ILE A 198 5.98 -4.62 -3.99
N HIS A 199 6.59 -3.74 -3.20
CA HIS A 199 6.15 -3.40 -1.85
C HIS A 199 5.23 -2.18 -1.77
N ASN A 200 4.72 -1.68 -2.91
CA ASN A 200 3.80 -0.55 -3.01
C ASN A 200 4.24 0.69 -2.22
N VAL A 201 5.53 1.04 -2.31
CA VAL A 201 6.11 2.16 -1.56
C VAL A 201 5.39 3.48 -1.86
N ASP A 202 4.85 4.13 -0.84
CA ASP A 202 4.28 5.48 -0.94
C ASP A 202 5.35 6.55 -0.70
N LEU A 203 5.77 7.24 -1.76
CA LEU A 203 6.71 8.35 -1.67
C LEU A 203 6.19 9.56 -0.88
N ASN A 204 4.89 9.67 -0.57
CA ASN A 204 4.39 10.70 0.35
C ASN A 204 4.89 10.48 1.79
N LEU A 205 5.11 9.22 2.19
CA LEU A 205 5.62 8.88 3.53
C LEU A 205 6.97 9.55 3.79
N MET A 206 7.83 9.64 2.78
CA MET A 206 9.13 10.31 2.88
C MET A 206 9.01 11.80 3.22
N SER A 207 7.99 12.48 2.70
CA SER A 207 7.70 13.88 3.06
C SER A 207 7.30 14.02 4.53
N THR A 208 6.55 13.05 5.07
CA THR A 208 6.16 13.03 6.49
C THR A 208 7.38 12.84 7.39
N PHE A 209 8.29 11.92 7.07
CA PHE A 209 9.55 11.76 7.80
C PHE A 209 10.38 13.05 7.78
N LYS A 210 10.49 13.69 6.61
CA LYS A 210 11.20 14.97 6.48
C LYS A 210 10.59 16.08 7.35
N ALA A 211 9.26 16.13 7.47
CA ALA A 211 8.57 17.12 8.29
C ALA A 211 8.89 16.98 9.79
N ILE A 212 9.20 15.77 10.24
CA ILE A 212 9.56 15.48 11.64
C ILE A 212 11.09 15.42 11.85
N GLY A 213 11.87 15.89 10.86
CA GLY A 213 13.33 15.97 10.94
C GLY A 213 14.05 14.63 10.77
N MET A 214 13.37 13.60 10.27
CA MET A 214 13.94 12.28 10.00
C MET A 214 14.22 12.09 8.50
N HIS A 215 15.33 11.44 8.21
CA HIS A 215 15.69 11.05 6.84
C HIS A 215 15.51 9.54 6.68
N VAL A 216 14.92 9.13 5.56
CA VAL A 216 14.71 7.72 5.19
C VAL A 216 15.34 7.47 3.83
N ASN A 217 16.01 6.34 3.67
CA ASN A 217 16.54 5.88 2.39
C ASN A 217 15.58 4.91 1.68
N ALA A 218 15.89 4.50 0.44
CA ALA A 218 15.00 3.64 -0.35
C ALA A 218 14.73 2.27 0.29
N ARG A 219 15.74 1.66 0.91
CA ARG A 219 15.58 0.38 1.61
C ARG A 219 14.68 0.53 2.83
N GLU A 220 14.86 1.60 3.59
CA GLU A 220 13.99 1.91 4.73
C GLU A 220 12.54 2.17 4.28
N MET A 221 12.33 2.83 3.15
CA MET A 221 10.98 3.02 2.59
C MET A 221 10.31 1.69 2.23
N VAL A 222 11.08 0.71 1.73
CA VAL A 222 10.58 -0.65 1.50
C VAL A 222 10.21 -1.32 2.82
N ASP A 223 11.08 -1.29 3.83
CA ASP A 223 10.84 -1.89 5.15
C ASP A 223 9.60 -1.27 5.81
N LEU A 224 9.46 0.05 5.76
CA LEU A 224 8.29 0.79 6.26
C LEU A 224 6.99 0.34 5.56
N SER A 225 7.04 0.12 4.25
CA SER A 225 5.87 -0.30 3.46
C SER A 225 5.48 -1.76 3.73
N ILE A 226 6.46 -2.65 3.95
CA ILE A 226 6.22 -4.05 4.35
C ILE A 226 5.52 -4.12 5.71
N HIS A 227 5.87 -3.20 6.62
CA HIS A 227 5.34 -3.16 7.97
C HIS A 227 4.19 -2.15 8.14
N SER A 228 3.51 -1.82 7.03
CA SER A 228 2.29 -1.01 7.01
C SER A 228 2.42 0.36 7.70
N VAL A 229 3.60 0.96 7.71
CA VAL A 229 3.79 2.30 8.28
C VAL A 229 3.19 3.33 7.32
N THR A 230 2.18 4.06 7.80
CA THR A 230 1.46 5.07 7.04
C THR A 230 1.92 6.49 7.38
N PRO A 231 1.65 7.49 6.51
CA PRO A 231 1.86 8.89 6.86
C PRO A 231 1.12 9.32 8.14
N SER A 232 -0.07 8.78 8.40
CA SER A 232 -0.85 9.14 9.60
C SER A 232 -0.27 8.53 10.87
N LEU A 233 0.23 7.28 10.80
CA LEU A 233 0.99 6.68 11.90
C LEU A 233 2.21 7.54 12.30
N VAL A 234 2.99 7.99 11.32
CA VAL A 234 4.16 8.85 11.59
C VAL A 234 3.76 10.20 12.19
N GLN A 235 2.61 10.75 11.80
CA GLN A 235 2.07 11.98 12.41
C GLN A 235 1.65 11.76 13.87
N ALA A 236 0.98 10.64 14.17
CA ALA A 236 0.61 10.27 15.53
C ALA A 236 1.86 10.05 16.40
N ILE A 237 2.90 9.38 15.88
CA ILE A 237 4.19 9.22 16.56
C ILE A 237 4.81 10.59 16.90
N ASN A 238 4.75 11.55 15.97
CA ASN A 238 5.25 12.90 16.23
C ASN A 238 4.44 13.63 17.32
N GLY A 239 3.14 13.37 17.42
CA GLY A 239 2.26 13.89 18.47
C GLY A 239 2.65 13.44 19.88
N LEU A 240 3.34 12.31 20.03
CA LEU A 240 3.85 11.81 21.31
C LEU A 240 5.02 12.64 21.87
N GLY A 241 5.67 13.48 21.05
CA GLY A 241 6.81 14.28 21.48
C GLY A 241 8.06 13.46 21.82
N LEU A 242 8.20 12.25 21.26
CA LEU A 242 9.37 11.41 21.43
C LEU A 242 10.63 12.09 20.85
N THR A 243 11.78 11.89 21.51
CA THR A 243 13.07 12.45 21.06
C THR A 243 14.01 11.33 20.62
N ASN A 244 14.91 11.64 19.67
CA ASN A 244 15.92 10.70 19.12
C ASN A 244 15.35 9.42 18.51
N LEU A 245 14.16 9.50 17.93
CA LEU A 245 13.49 8.37 17.28
C LEU A 245 14.27 7.88 16.06
N THR A 246 14.44 6.57 15.94
CA THR A 246 15.05 5.92 14.79
C THR A 246 13.99 5.34 13.84
N VAL A 247 14.33 5.22 12.55
CA VAL A 247 13.44 4.58 11.56
C VAL A 247 13.11 3.13 11.97
N ARG A 248 14.08 2.42 12.57
CA ARG A 248 13.89 1.06 13.08
C ARG A 248 12.83 0.99 14.18
N GLU A 249 12.77 1.97 15.07
CA GLU A 249 11.74 2.03 16.10
C GLU A 249 10.36 2.28 15.48
N VAL A 250 10.26 3.17 14.49
CA VAL A 250 8.99 3.38 13.74
C VAL A 250 8.53 2.10 13.05
N VAL A 251 9.44 1.39 12.39
CA VAL A 251 9.16 0.06 11.81
C VAL A 251 8.72 -0.92 12.88
N SER A 252 9.37 -0.93 14.04
CA SER A 252 8.98 -1.78 15.18
C SER A 252 7.58 -1.48 15.68
N MET A 253 7.17 -0.22 15.70
CA MET A 253 5.80 0.17 16.06
C MET A 253 4.78 -0.42 15.08
N GLY A 254 5.04 -0.30 13.77
CA GLY A 254 4.19 -0.93 12.74
C GLY A 254 4.15 -2.47 12.83
N ILE A 255 5.28 -3.12 13.13
CA ILE A 255 5.35 -4.58 13.35
C ILE A 255 4.45 -5.02 14.51
N HIS A 256 4.42 -4.23 15.59
CA HIS A 256 3.65 -4.54 16.79
C HIS A 256 2.21 -3.99 16.75
N GLY A 257 1.73 -3.63 15.55
CA GLY A 257 0.32 -3.28 15.33
C GLY A 257 -0.10 -1.98 16.00
N LEU A 258 0.83 -1.09 16.33
CA LEU A 258 0.48 0.24 16.81
C LEU A 258 -0.11 1.04 15.64
N ASP A 259 -1.33 1.54 15.83
CA ASP A 259 -2.04 2.37 14.88
C ASP A 259 -2.20 3.81 15.39
N GLU A 260 -2.75 4.68 14.55
CA GLU A 260 -2.97 6.10 14.86
C GLU A 260 -3.85 6.28 16.10
N ASP A 261 -4.96 5.55 16.19
CA ASP A 261 -5.92 5.64 17.29
C ASP A 261 -5.26 5.31 18.64
N LEU A 262 -4.50 4.22 18.72
CA LEU A 262 -3.80 3.84 19.94
C LEU A 262 -2.71 4.85 20.32
N LEU A 263 -1.93 5.34 19.36
CA LEU A 263 -0.89 6.34 19.64
C LEU A 263 -1.49 7.67 20.11
N GLU A 264 -2.62 8.09 19.55
CA GLU A 264 -3.37 9.25 20.02
C GLU A 264 -3.90 9.05 21.45
N ALA A 265 -4.43 7.86 21.75
CA ALA A 265 -4.86 7.50 23.11
C ALA A 265 -3.70 7.52 24.11
N ILE A 266 -2.51 7.02 23.72
CA ILE A 266 -1.29 7.11 24.54
C ILE A 266 -0.88 8.58 24.74
N ALA A 267 -0.92 9.41 23.69
CA ALA A 267 -0.60 10.83 23.78
C ALA A 267 -1.51 11.56 24.78
N ALA A 268 -2.81 11.24 24.78
CA ALA A 268 -3.80 11.84 25.66
C ALA A 268 -3.50 11.58 27.15
N GLN A 269 -2.80 10.49 27.49
CA GLN A 269 -2.40 10.18 28.86
C GLN A 269 -1.34 11.12 29.43
N GLN A 270 -0.58 11.82 28.56
CA GLN A 270 0.49 12.76 28.93
C GLN A 270 1.53 12.11 29.87
N LEU A 271 1.96 10.89 29.53
CA LEU A 271 2.82 10.07 30.38
C LEU A 271 4.20 10.73 30.57
N PRO A 272 4.64 10.95 31.82
CA PRO A 272 5.93 11.56 32.08
C PRO A 272 7.06 10.60 31.69
N GLY A 273 8.01 11.09 30.88
CA GLY A 273 9.22 10.34 30.51
C GLY A 273 8.97 9.20 29.52
N LEU A 274 7.87 9.24 28.76
CA LEU A 274 7.56 8.25 27.72
C LEU A 274 8.71 8.12 26.71
N THR A 275 9.14 6.88 26.46
CA THR A 275 10.17 6.57 25.46
C THR A 275 9.59 5.78 24.29
N ALA A 276 10.31 5.76 23.15
CA ALA A 276 9.93 4.92 22.01
C ALA A 276 9.86 3.43 22.39
N LYS A 277 10.77 2.98 23.27
CA LYS A 277 10.76 1.62 23.81
C LYS A 277 9.48 1.33 24.57
N ASP A 278 9.02 2.23 25.43
CA ASP A 278 7.79 2.01 26.20
C ASP A 278 6.58 1.86 25.28
N VAL A 279 6.47 2.70 24.24
CA VAL A 279 5.39 2.61 23.23
C VAL A 279 5.45 1.29 22.48
N ILE A 280 6.65 0.84 22.09
CA ILE A 280 6.84 -0.46 21.45
C ILE A 280 6.46 -1.60 22.40
N ASP A 281 6.88 -1.54 23.67
CA ASP A 281 6.55 -2.53 24.69
C ASP A 281 5.02 -2.58 24.94
N MET A 282 4.32 -1.43 24.89
CA MET A 282 2.85 -1.38 24.93
C MET A 282 2.21 -2.14 23.76
N GLY A 283 2.70 -1.94 22.53
CA GLY A 283 2.23 -2.71 21.36
C GLY A 283 2.54 -4.21 21.47
N ILE A 284 3.74 -4.57 21.94
CA ILE A 284 4.15 -5.98 22.16
C ILE A 284 3.19 -6.68 23.14
N HIS A 285 2.78 -5.97 24.19
CA HIS A 285 1.93 -6.52 25.25
C HIS A 285 0.42 -6.29 25.00
N GLY A 286 0.04 -5.77 23.83
CA GLY A 286 -1.36 -5.64 23.44
C GLY A 286 -2.13 -4.62 24.26
N VAL A 287 -1.49 -3.52 24.66
CA VAL A 287 -2.16 -2.39 25.30
C VAL A 287 -3.20 -1.81 24.35
N ASP A 288 -4.42 -1.63 24.83
CA ASP A 288 -5.53 -0.99 24.12
C ASP A 288 -6.03 0.24 24.89
N GLU A 289 -6.97 0.99 24.29
CA GLU A 289 -7.54 2.20 24.89
C GLU A 289 -8.23 1.91 26.24
N GLY A 290 -8.88 0.76 26.38
CA GLY A 290 -9.54 0.36 27.62
C GLY A 290 -8.55 0.16 28.77
N LEU A 291 -7.41 -0.49 28.50
CA LEU A 291 -6.35 -0.64 29.48
C LEU A 291 -5.74 0.71 29.87
N LEU A 292 -5.56 1.62 28.91
CA LEU A 292 -5.09 2.98 29.18
C LEU A 292 -6.06 3.74 30.10
N GLU A 293 -7.37 3.60 29.89
CA GLU A 293 -8.40 4.17 30.75
C GLU A 293 -8.34 3.59 32.18
N SER A 294 -8.31 2.26 32.30
CA SER A 294 -8.20 1.58 33.61
C SER A 294 -6.93 1.99 34.35
N ALA A 295 -5.80 2.08 33.66
CA ALA A 295 -4.54 2.53 34.25
C ALA A 295 -4.64 3.98 34.73
N ARG A 296 -5.28 4.86 33.95
CA ARG A 296 -5.50 6.27 34.33
C ARG A 296 -6.44 6.41 35.52
N GLU A 297 -7.50 5.61 35.61
CA GLU A 297 -8.39 5.58 36.77
C GLU A 297 -7.63 5.13 38.03
N ARG A 298 -6.80 4.08 37.91
CA ARG A 298 -6.05 3.50 39.03
C ARG A 298 -4.94 4.41 39.57
N TYR A 299 -4.13 4.98 38.69
CA TYR A 299 -2.91 5.72 39.08
C TYR A 299 -3.05 7.25 38.98
N GLY A 300 -4.08 7.74 38.29
CA GLY A 300 -4.33 9.18 38.14
C GLY A 300 -3.12 9.93 37.57
N LYS A 301 -2.62 10.91 38.32
CA LYS A 301 -1.47 11.75 37.92
C LYS A 301 -0.12 11.06 38.11
N GLU A 302 -0.07 9.96 38.86
CA GLU A 302 1.17 9.21 39.12
C GLU A 302 1.41 8.12 38.07
N LEU A 303 0.52 7.98 37.08
CA LEU A 303 0.61 7.00 36.00
C LEU A 303 1.92 7.16 35.22
N ARG A 304 2.68 6.06 35.10
CA ARG A 304 3.90 5.98 34.27
C ARG A 304 3.74 4.91 33.19
N PRO A 305 4.54 4.97 32.11
CA PRO A 305 4.48 3.96 31.03
C PRO A 305 4.62 2.53 31.54
N LYS A 306 5.53 2.30 32.49
CA LYS A 306 5.75 0.97 33.09
C LYS A 306 4.49 0.41 33.76
N ASP A 307 3.67 1.25 34.40
CA ASP A 307 2.50 0.78 35.13
C ASP A 307 1.45 0.20 34.15
N ILE A 308 1.31 0.81 32.96
CA ILE A 308 0.46 0.29 31.86
C ILE A 308 0.99 -1.04 31.34
N ILE A 309 2.31 -1.11 31.07
CA ILE A 309 2.95 -2.32 30.55
C ILE A 309 2.84 -3.47 31.56
N ASP A 310 3.09 -3.21 32.85
CA ASP A 310 2.96 -4.21 33.91
C ASP A 310 1.51 -4.72 34.02
N MET A 311 0.51 -3.84 33.89
CA MET A 311 -0.91 -4.24 33.82
C MET A 311 -1.22 -5.11 32.59
N ALA A 312 -0.65 -4.79 31.42
CA ALA A 312 -0.85 -5.58 30.20
C ALA A 312 -0.25 -6.99 30.32
N ILE A 313 0.93 -7.11 30.94
CA ILE A 313 1.63 -8.39 31.11
C ILE A 313 0.94 -9.29 32.13
N HIS A 314 0.53 -8.71 33.26
CA HIS A 314 0.10 -9.49 34.41
C HIS A 314 -1.42 -9.51 34.63
N GLY A 315 -2.19 -8.74 33.86
CA GLY A 315 -3.62 -8.51 34.10
C GLY A 315 -3.87 -7.45 35.16
N ASP A 316 -5.08 -6.92 35.21
CA ASP A 316 -5.52 -5.99 36.26
C ASP A 316 -5.66 -6.79 37.57
N TRP A 317 -4.62 -6.79 38.40
CA TRP A 317 -4.71 -7.39 39.72
C TRP A 317 -5.64 -6.52 40.56
N ASP A 318 -6.77 -7.08 40.98
CA ASP A 318 -7.68 -6.52 42.01
C ASP A 318 -6.98 -6.26 43.37
N ASP A 319 -5.67 -6.48 43.50
CA ASP A 319 -4.90 -6.25 44.72
C ASP A 319 -4.12 -4.94 44.63
N GLU A 320 -4.53 -3.97 45.47
CA GLU A 320 -3.94 -2.69 45.88
C GLU A 320 -2.99 -1.93 44.90
N PRO A 321 -3.11 -0.59 44.77
CA PRO A 321 -2.10 0.20 44.04
C PRO A 321 -0.71 -0.12 44.61
N TYR A 322 0.28 -0.35 43.72
CA TYR A 322 1.66 -0.63 44.09
C TYR A 322 2.14 0.41 45.12
N ARG A 323 2.07 0.03 46.40
CA ARG A 323 2.74 0.74 47.48
C ARG A 323 4.16 0.19 47.46
N PRO A 324 5.20 0.97 47.14
CA PRO A 324 6.57 0.51 47.34
C PRO A 324 6.66 0.05 48.79
N SER A 325 6.95 -1.24 48.97
CA SER A 325 6.80 -1.90 50.28
C SER A 325 7.51 -1.10 51.37
N ARG A 326 6.72 -0.41 52.19
CA ARG A 326 7.20 -0.02 53.51
C ARG A 326 7.15 -1.31 54.30
N HIS A 327 8.33 -1.91 54.50
CA HIS A 327 8.71 -2.92 55.50
C HIS A 327 8.99 -4.33 54.95
N SER A 328 10.27 -4.61 54.73
CA SER A 328 10.92 -5.60 55.59
C SER A 328 11.87 -4.86 56.53
N ARG A 329 11.30 -4.27 57.59
CA ARG A 329 12.00 -4.18 58.87
C ARG A 329 11.85 -5.54 59.55
N HIS A 330 12.61 -6.50 59.08
CA HIS A 330 13.23 -7.50 59.95
C HIS A 330 14.73 -7.23 59.95
N ASP A 331 15.07 -5.99 60.32
CA ASP A 331 16.35 -5.70 60.89
C ASP A 331 16.17 -5.73 62.41
N ARG A 332 16.70 -6.79 63.04
CA ARG A 332 16.79 -6.88 64.48
C ARG A 332 17.81 -5.84 64.90
N GLY A 333 17.34 -4.67 65.32
CA GLY A 333 18.11 -3.70 66.09
C GLY A 333 19.59 -3.59 65.68
N HIS A 334 19.85 -3.22 64.43
CA HIS A 334 21.19 -2.83 64.02
C HIS A 334 21.35 -1.34 64.30
N ASP A 335 22.14 -1.02 65.33
CA ASP A 335 22.54 0.35 65.64
C ASP A 335 23.77 0.70 64.79
N PRO A 336 23.65 1.58 63.77
CA PRO A 336 24.77 1.94 62.90
C PRO A 336 25.92 2.64 63.66
N ALA A 337 25.65 3.20 64.84
CA ALA A 337 26.69 3.80 65.67
C ALA A 337 27.58 2.74 66.34
N ALA A 338 27.02 1.57 66.69
CA ALA A 338 27.78 0.48 67.27
C ALA A 338 28.69 -0.21 66.23
N GLU A 339 28.23 -0.33 64.98
CA GLU A 339 29.00 -0.94 63.90
C GLU A 339 30.19 -0.06 63.45
N ILE A 340 30.05 1.27 63.52
CA ILE A 340 31.16 2.21 63.22
C ILE A 340 32.25 2.17 64.29
N ASP A 341 31.88 1.98 65.56
CA ASP A 341 32.85 1.86 66.67
C ASP A 341 33.55 0.49 66.68
N GLU A 342 32.87 -0.57 66.25
CA GLU A 342 33.47 -1.91 66.10
C GLU A 342 34.43 -1.99 64.90
N ILE A 343 34.11 -1.33 63.78
CA ILE A 343 35.00 -1.21 62.61
C ILE A 343 36.23 -0.34 62.93
N LYS A 344 36.11 0.66 63.81
CA LYS A 344 37.26 1.44 64.28
C LYS A 344 38.16 0.64 65.22
N ARG A 345 37.60 -0.12 66.17
CA ARG A 345 38.39 -1.02 67.04
C ARG A 345 39.17 -2.07 66.26
N LEU A 346 38.54 -2.70 65.26
CA LEU A 346 39.19 -3.75 64.45
C LEU A 346 40.29 -3.19 63.54
N LYS A 347 40.23 -1.91 63.16
CA LYS A 347 41.30 -1.24 62.42
C LYS A 347 42.47 -0.81 63.30
N ASP A 348 42.22 -0.48 64.56
CA ASP A 348 43.28 -0.10 65.49
C ASP A 348 44.06 -1.35 66.00
N GLU A 349 43.40 -2.51 66.12
CA GLU A 349 44.04 -3.80 66.50
C GLU A 349 44.87 -4.45 65.37
N GLU A 350 44.69 -4.03 64.11
CA GLU A 350 45.46 -4.52 62.96
C GLU A 350 46.71 -3.66 62.66
N SER A 351 46.97 -2.64 63.48
CA SER A 351 48.04 -1.65 63.29
C SER A 351 49.11 -1.58 64.39
N ASP A 352 49.16 -2.57 65.30
CA ASP A 352 50.25 -2.75 66.28
C ASP A 352 51.25 -3.86 65.89
#